data_AF-A0A350T2G5-F1
#
_entry.id   AF-A0A350T2G5-F1
#
_cell.length_a   1.000
_cell.length_b   1.000
_cell.length_c   1.000
_cell.angle_alpha   90.00
_cell.angle_beta   90.00
_cell.angle_gamma   90.00
#
_symmetry.space_group_name_H-M   'P 1'
#
loop_
_entity.id
_entity.type
_entity.pdbx_description
1 polymer ?
#
loop_
_entity_poly.entity_id
_entity_poly.type
_entity_poly.pdbx_seq_one_letter_code
_entity_poly.pdbx_strand_id
1 'polypeptide(L)' 'MAAMRAIRPGMPVEELETPVLTIELDAMERNLARMMEALNGSSMCLRPHLKTAKSPAIAHLMIGAGAVG' A
#
# COMPACT_ATOMS: atom_id res chain seq x y z
N MET A 1 19.28 -22.39 -10.36
CA MET A 1 18.72 -21.26 -9.60
C MET A 1 18.26 -21.77 -8.26
N ALA A 2 18.71 -21.17 -7.15
CA ALA A 2 18.19 -21.53 -5.83
C ALA A 2 16.68 -21.21 -5.79
N ALA A 3 15.87 -22.11 -5.21
CA ALA A 3 14.47 -21.84 -4.99
C ALA A 3 14.35 -20.71 -3.95
N MET A 4 13.68 -19.61 -4.31
CA MET A 4 13.42 -18.48 -3.40
C MET A 4 12.71 -18.98 -2.14
N ARG A 5 13.21 -18.65 -0.96
CA ARG A 5 12.54 -18.99 0.30
C ARG A 5 11.17 -18.31 0.34
N ALA A 6 10.13 -19.07 0.70
CA ALA A 6 8.79 -18.49 0.87
C ALA A 6 8.79 -17.48 2.03
N ILE A 7 8.39 -16.24 1.76
CA ILE A 7 8.17 -15.21 2.78
C ILE A 7 6.93 -15.59 3.59
N ARG A 8 7.02 -15.45 4.92
CA ARG A 8 5.93 -15.79 5.85
C ARG A 8 5.63 -14.60 6.77
N PRO A 9 4.36 -14.40 7.17
CA PRO A 9 4.03 -13.41 8.19
C PRO A 9 4.84 -13.62 9.47
N GLY A 10 5.31 -12.51 10.07
CA GLY A 10 6.14 -12.52 11.28
C GLY A 10 7.66 -12.67 11.04
N MET A 11 8.09 -12.86 9.79
CA MET A 11 9.53 -12.83 9.46
C MET A 11 10.10 -11.42 9.63
N PRO A 12 11.25 -11.25 10.32
CA PRO A 12 11.97 -9.98 10.36
C PRO A 12 12.38 -9.51 8.96
N VAL A 13 12.36 -8.20 8.72
CA VAL A 13 12.68 -7.62 7.40
C VAL A 13 14.12 -7.92 7.00
N GLU A 14 15.02 -8.01 7.98
CA GLU A 14 16.44 -8.30 7.83
C GLU A 14 16.71 -9.74 7.35
N GLU A 15 15.73 -10.64 7.50
CA GLU A 15 15.82 -12.03 7.02
C GLU A 15 15.34 -12.23 5.58
N LEU A 16 14.81 -11.18 4.94
CA LEU A 16 14.29 -11.28 3.58
C LEU A 16 15.43 -11.36 2.55
N GLU A 17 15.35 -12.35 1.66
CA GLU A 17 16.32 -12.49 0.56
C GLU A 17 16.18 -11.33 -0.44
N THR A 18 17.27 -10.58 -0.65
CA THR A 18 17.29 -9.45 -1.60
C THR A 18 17.64 -9.90 -3.02
N PRO A 19 17.04 -9.31 -4.08
CA PRO A 19 16.17 -8.14 -4.04
C PRO A 19 14.71 -8.48 -3.70
N VAL A 20 14.13 -7.69 -2.80
CA VAL A 20 12.73 -7.77 -2.39
C VAL A 20 12.14 -6.36 -2.33
N LEU A 21 10.92 -6.17 -2.82
CA LEU A 21 10.17 -4.93 -2.66
C LEU A 21 9.34 -5.02 -1.39
N THR A 22 9.59 -4.13 -0.43
CA THR A 22 8.84 -4.03 0.82
C THR A 22 8.04 -2.72 0.85
N ILE A 23 6.96 -2.73 1.63
CA ILE A 23 6.12 -1.55 1.89
C ILE A 23 5.95 -1.41 3.40
N GLU A 24 6.30 -0.25 3.92
CA GLU A 24 5.97 0.15 5.30
C GLU A 24 4.47 0.44 5.40
N LEU A 25 3.73 -0.48 6.02
CA LEU A 25 2.27 -0.43 6.07
C LEU A 25 1.77 0.82 6.81
N ASP A 26 2.31 1.11 7.99
CA ASP A 26 1.92 2.28 8.77
C ASP A 26 2.20 3.59 8.01
N ALA A 27 3.30 3.66 7.24
CA ALA A 27 3.62 4.83 6.43
C ALA A 27 2.63 4.99 5.26
N MET A 28 2.26 3.88 4.61
CA MET A 28 1.26 3.89 3.55
C MET A 28 -0.11 4.34 4.07
N GLU A 29 -0.54 3.81 5.21
CA GLU A 29 -1.81 4.17 5.84
C GLU A 29 -1.84 5.64 6.27
N ARG A 30 -0.77 6.15 6.89
CA ARG A 30 -0.64 7.59 7.22
C ARG A 30 -0.70 8.47 5.97
N ASN A 31 -0.08 8.04 4.87
CA ASN A 31 -0.11 8.79 3.61
C ASN A 31 -1.51 8.83 3.02
N LEU A 32 -2.23 7.71 3.07
CA LEU A 32 -3.60 7.62 2.60
C LEU A 32 -4.55 8.49 3.45
N ALA A 33 -4.43 8.42 4.78
CA ALA A 33 -5.19 9.26 5.69
C ALA A 33 -4.94 10.76 5.43
N ARG A 34 -3.68 11.16 5.20
CA ARG A 34 -3.34 12.55 4.86
C ARG A 34 -4.04 13.02 3.57
N MET A 35 -4.10 12.15 2.56
CA MET A 35 -4.78 12.48 1.30
C MET A 35 -6.30 12.63 1.47
N MET A 36 -6.91 11.79 2.30
CA MET A 36 -8.34 11.91 2.62
C MET A 36 -8.61 13.19 3.41
N GLU A 37 -7.81 13.47 4.44
CA GLU A 37 -7.93 14.67 5.26
C GLU A 37 -7.81 15.95 4.42
N ALA A 38 -6.92 15.96 3.42
CA ALA A 38 -6.76 17.10 2.53
C ALA A 38 -8.02 17.42 1.68
N LEU A 39 -8.95 16.47 1.54
CA LEU A 39 -10.20 16.64 0.82
C LEU A 39 -11.42 16.79 1.75
N ASN A 40 -11.23 16.70 3.08
CA ASN A 40 -12.31 16.84 4.04
C ASN A 40 -13.00 18.20 3.90
N GLY A 41 -14.33 18.20 3.92
CA GLY A 41 -15.16 19.39 3.73
C GLY A 41 -15.24 19.91 2.29
N SER A 42 -14.57 19.27 1.33
CA SER A 42 -14.73 19.55 -0.10
C SER A 42 -15.77 18.64 -0.74
N SER A 43 -16.24 18.99 -1.95
CA SER A 43 -17.05 18.11 -2.79
C SER A 43 -16.22 17.17 -3.67
N MET A 44 -14.89 17.17 -3.51
CA MET A 44 -13.98 16.39 -4.33
C MET A 44 -13.77 14.99 -3.73
N CYS A 45 -13.46 14.01 -4.60
CA CYS A 45 -13.09 12.66 -4.20
C CYS A 45 -11.67 12.30 -4.65
N LEU A 46 -11.02 11.42 -3.90
CA LEU A 46 -9.73 10.86 -4.30
C LEU A 46 -9.94 9.65 -5.20
N ARG A 47 -9.54 9.75 -6.48
CA ARG A 47 -9.43 8.61 -7.40
C ARG A 47 -7.96 8.24 -7.66
N PRO A 48 -7.40 7.22 -6.97
CA PRO A 48 -5.98 6.94 -7.03
C PRO A 48 -5.56 6.39 -8.39
N HIS A 49 -4.44 6.88 -8.92
CA HIS A 49 -3.85 6.31 -10.13
C HIS A 49 -3.00 5.08 -9.77
N LEU A 50 -3.47 3.87 -10.13
CA LEU A 50 -2.83 2.62 -9.70
C LEU A 50 -1.51 2.27 -10.44
N LYS A 51 -1.06 3.08 -11.41
CA LYS A 51 0.23 2.84 -12.13
C LYS A 51 1.42 2.64 -11.21
N THR A 52 1.41 3.24 -10.02
CA THR A 52 2.51 3.16 -9.07
C THR A 52 2.53 1.81 -8.38
N ALA A 53 1.38 1.38 -7.83
CA ALA A 53 1.28 0.14 -7.05
C ALA A 53 1.10 -1.11 -7.92
N LYS A 54 0.33 -1.00 -9.02
CA LYS A 54 -0.06 -2.11 -9.92
C LYS A 54 -0.56 -3.36 -9.15
N SER A 55 -1.17 -3.15 -7.99
CA SER A 55 -1.58 -4.20 -7.07
C SER A 55 -3.06 -4.03 -6.70
N PRO A 56 -3.92 -5.02 -7.00
CA PRO A 56 -5.32 -5.00 -6.58
C PRO A 56 -5.48 -4.94 -5.06
N ALA A 57 -4.58 -5.58 -4.29
CA ALA A 57 -4.62 -5.53 -2.83
C ALA A 57 -4.47 -4.09 -2.31
N ILE A 58 -3.55 -3.32 -2.91
CA ILE A 58 -3.36 -1.90 -2.56
C ILE A 58 -4.58 -1.06 -3.00
N ALA A 59 -5.17 -1.35 -4.15
CA ALA A 59 -6.40 -0.67 -4.58
C ALA A 59 -7.55 -0.88 -3.59
N HIS A 60 -7.72 -2.10 -3.07
CA HIS A 60 -8.73 -2.38 -2.06
C HIS A 60 -8.49 -1.66 -0.73
N LEU A 61 -7.23 -1.52 -0.30
CA LEU A 61 -6.89 -0.71 0.88
C LEU A 61 -7.24 0.76 0.66
N MET A 62 -6.97 1.30 -0.54
CA MET A 62 -7.34 2.68 -0.88
C MET A 62 -8.85 2.90 -0.86
N ILE A 63 -9.62 2.00 -1.47
CA ILE A 63 -11.10 2.05 -1.46
C ILE A 63 -11.62 1.93 -0.02
N GLY A 64 -11.06 1.03 0.79
CA GLY A 64 -11.42 0.87 2.20
C GLY A 64 -11.20 2.12 3.05
N ALA A 65 -10.23 2.97 2.69
CA ALA A 65 -9.99 4.25 3.34
C ALA A 65 -10.85 5.41 2.80
N GLY A 66 -11.73 5.16 1.83
CA GLY A 66 -12.63 6.17 1.25
C GLY A 66 -12.26 6.68 -0.13
N ALA A 67 -11.26 6.08 -0.80
CA ALA A 67 -10.99 6.40 -2.20
C ALA A 67 -12.13 5.91 -3.11
N VAL A 68 -12.35 6.61 -4.22
CA VAL A 68 -13.42 6.29 -5.18
C VAL A 68 -12.86 5.74 -6.48
N GLY A 69 -13.28 4.51 -6.79
CA GLY A 69 -13.12 3.81 -8.07
C GLY A 69 -11.72 3.34 -8.40
#